data_AF-A0A7C2S055-F1
#
_entry.id   AF-A0A7C2S055-F1
#
_cell.length_a   1.000
_cell.length_b   1.000
_cell.length_c   1.000
_cell.angle_alpha   90.00
_cell.angle_beta   90.00
_cell.angle_gamma   90.00
#
_symmetry.space_group_name_H-M   'P 1'
#
loop_
_entity.id
_entity.type
_entity.pdbx_description
1 polymer ?
#
loop_
_entity_poly.entity_id
_entity_poly.type
_entity_poly.pdbx_seq_one_letter_code
_entity_poly.pdbx_strand_id
1 'polypeptide(L)'
;MNEIELKQLSGKHIEAVLMGYKMVLKGTLAGVEKGYVKFSSIDELFVLVHGKRLSLKLMLAGSFIDLGDLLSNLLFPCKIFDKCKVAGE
;
A
#
# COMPACT_ATOMS: atom_id res chain seq x y z
N MET A 1 -5.63 7.31 9.04
CA MET A 1 -5.61 8.56 8.23
C MET A 1 -6.98 8.81 7.64
N ASN A 2 -7.34 10.08 7.45
CA ASN A 2 -8.60 10.45 6.79
C ASN A 2 -8.40 10.68 5.27
N GLU A 3 -9.50 10.78 4.53
CA GLU A 3 -9.48 10.94 3.07
C GLU A 3 -8.78 12.24 2.62
N ILE A 4 -8.90 13.32 3.40
CA ILE A 4 -8.33 14.63 3.07
C ILE A 4 -6.80 14.57 3.12
N GLU A 5 -6.23 13.96 4.15
CA GLU A 5 -4.78 13.76 4.29
C GLU A 5 -4.24 12.89 3.14
N LEU A 6 -4.94 11.81 2.79
CA LEU A 6 -4.53 10.93 1.70
C LEU A 6 -4.60 11.61 0.33
N LYS A 7 -5.58 12.49 0.10
CA LYS A 7 -5.70 13.28 -1.14
C LYS A 7 -4.47 14.18 -1.35
N GLN A 8 -3.92 14.77 -0.29
CA GLN A 8 -2.72 15.61 -0.36
C GLN A 8 -1.44 14.84 -0.75
N LEU A 9 -1.48 13.50 -0.68
CA LEU A 9 -0.38 12.62 -1.06
C LEU A 9 -0.53 12.08 -2.50
N SER A 10 -1.56 12.48 -3.24
CA SER A 10 -1.74 12.08 -4.65
C SER A 10 -0.54 12.54 -5.49
N GLY A 11 -0.06 11.65 -6.35
CA GLY A 11 1.16 11.81 -7.14
C GLY A 11 2.46 11.54 -6.37
N LYS A 12 2.43 11.34 -5.05
CA LYS A 12 3.63 11.09 -4.25
C LYS A 12 3.93 9.61 -4.11
N HIS A 13 5.22 9.30 -4.04
CA HIS A 13 5.71 8.01 -3.63
C HIS A 13 5.67 7.91 -2.09
N ILE A 14 4.95 6.93 -1.56
CA ILE A 14 4.69 6.82 -0.12
C ILE A 14 5.03 5.44 0.44
N GLU A 15 5.33 5.41 1.74
CA GLU A 15 5.29 4.22 2.57
C GLU A 15 4.06 4.32 3.50
N ALA A 16 3.08 3.47 3.26
CA ALA A 16 1.81 3.39 3.97
C ALA A 16 1.80 2.20 4.94
N VAL A 17 1.46 2.47 6.19
CA VAL A 17 1.14 1.47 7.20
C VAL A 17 -0.36 1.16 7.14
N LEU A 18 -0.69 -0.12 7.01
CA LEU A 18 -2.05 -0.61 6.87
C LEU A 18 -2.45 -1.53 8.03
N MET A 19 -3.74 -1.50 8.39
CA MET A 19 -4.42 -2.46 9.29
C MET A 19 -3.78 -2.65 10.67
N GLY A 20 -3.49 -1.57 11.39
CA GLY A 20 -2.93 -1.57 12.73
C GLY A 20 -1.45 -1.96 12.80
N TYR A 21 -0.60 -1.39 11.94
CA TYR A 21 0.85 -1.69 11.87
C TYR A 21 1.24 -3.10 11.41
N LYS A 22 0.28 -3.87 10.90
CA LYS A 22 0.52 -5.25 10.47
C LYS A 22 1.16 -5.33 9.10
N MET A 23 0.80 -4.39 8.21
CA MET A 23 1.27 -4.37 6.83
C MET A 23 1.87 -3.01 6.49
N VAL A 24 2.87 -3.04 5.63
CA VAL A 24 3.47 -1.86 5.04
C VAL A 24 3.47 -2.03 3.52
N LEU A 25 2.95 -1.01 2.84
CA LEU A 25 2.87 -0.91 1.40
C LEU A 25 3.73 0.28 0.95
N LYS A 26 4.59 0.07 -0.04
CA LYS A 26 5.34 1.14 -0.71
C LYS A 26 4.89 1.27 -2.14
N GLY A 27 4.62 2.49 -2.58
CA GLY A 27 4.11 2.73 -3.92
C GLY A 27 3.72 4.17 -4.18
N THR A 28 3.36 4.46 -5.42
CA THR A 28 2.96 5.80 -5.85
C THR A 28 1.44 5.92 -5.86
N LEU A 29 0.94 6.88 -5.09
CA LEU A 29 -0.49 7.08 -4.89
C LEU A 29 -1.04 7.84 -6.11
N ALA A 30 -1.89 7.21 -6.91
CA ALA A 30 -2.46 7.85 -8.11
C ALA A 30 -3.53 8.88 -7.74
N GLY A 31 -4.37 8.56 -6.75
CA GLY A 31 -5.42 9.44 -6.29
C GLY A 31 -6.37 8.78 -5.30
N VAL A 32 -7.35 9.56 -4.84
CA VAL A 32 -8.37 9.12 -3.88
C VAL A 32 -9.75 9.50 -4.38
N GLU A 33 -10.62 8.50 -4.53
CA GLU A 33 -11.98 8.67 -5.04
C GLU A 33 -12.98 7.86 -4.22
N LYS A 34 -14.07 8.51 -3.79
CA LYS A 34 -15.22 7.86 -3.11
C LYS A 34 -14.81 7.01 -1.90
N GLY A 35 -13.84 7.47 -1.11
CA GLY A 35 -13.34 6.75 0.06
C GLY A 35 -12.34 5.63 -0.25
N TYR A 36 -11.83 5.53 -1.48
CA TYR A 36 -10.83 4.55 -1.89
C TYR A 36 -9.57 5.23 -2.45
N VAL A 37 -8.42 4.62 -2.17
CA VAL A 37 -7.10 5.00 -2.66
C VAL A 37 -6.73 4.09 -3.84
N LYS A 38 -6.21 4.70 -4.91
CA LYS A 38 -5.64 3.99 -6.05
C LYS A 38 -4.14 4.23 -6.11
N PHE A 39 -3.38 3.21 -6.47
CA PHE A 39 -1.95 3.30 -6.75
C PHE A 39 -1.69 3.25 -8.24
N SER A 40 -0.68 3.96 -8.72
CA SER A 40 -0.16 3.82 -10.09
C SER A 40 0.93 2.76 -10.16
N SER A 41 1.67 2.57 -9.06
CA SER A 41 2.65 1.50 -8.89
C SER A 41 2.69 1.07 -7.43
N ILE A 42 2.97 -0.21 -7.20
CA ILE A 42 3.27 -0.77 -5.87
C ILE A 42 4.58 -1.51 -6.00
N ASP A 43 5.59 -1.01 -5.31
CA ASP A 43 6.95 -1.54 -5.35
C ASP A 43 7.09 -2.69 -4.36
N GLU A 44 6.35 -2.60 -3.24
CA GLU A 44 6.51 -3.55 -2.14
C GLU A 44 5.27 -3.66 -1.27
N LEU A 45 4.94 -4.89 -0.87
CA LEU A 45 4.00 -5.18 0.20
C LEU A 45 4.61 -6.21 1.15
N PHE A 46 4.66 -5.88 2.43
CA PHE A 46 5.23 -6.74 3.46
C PHE A 46 4.50 -6.62 4.78
N VAL A 47 4.66 -7.62 5.63
CA VAL A 47 4.21 -7.58 7.02
C VAL A 47 5.40 -7.37 7.96
N LEU A 48 5.16 -6.66 9.06
CA LEU A 48 6.12 -6.52 10.16
C LEU A 48 5.72 -7.50 11.27
N VAL A 49 6.57 -8.49 11.53
CA VAL A 49 6.36 -9.51 12.56
C VAL A 49 7.58 -9.53 13.48
N HIS A 50 7.41 -9.11 14.74
CA HIS A 50 8.51 -8.98 15.71
C HIS A 50 9.71 -8.16 15.20
N GLY A 51 9.45 -7.06 14.50
CA GLY A 51 10.49 -6.22 13.90
C GLY A 51 11.15 -6.80 12.65
N LYS A 52 10.79 -8.02 12.25
CA LYS A 52 11.24 -8.63 10.99
C LYS A 52 10.25 -8.34 9.87
N ARG A 53 10.82 -8.06 8.71
CA ARG A 53 10.10 -7.87 7.46
C ARG A 53 9.85 -9.22 6.79
N LEU A 54 8.59 -9.55 6.54
CA LEU A 54 8.22 -10.71 5.74
C LEU A 54 7.49 -10.24 4.48
N SER A 55 8.11 -10.46 3.32
CA SER A 55 7.48 -10.18 2.04
C SER A 55 6.32 -11.14 1.82
N LEU A 56 5.19 -10.61 1.35
CA LEU A 56 4.06 -11.45 0.94
C LEU A 56 4.31 -11.94 -0.49
N LYS A 57 4.03 -13.22 -0.75
CA LYS A 57 3.98 -13.81 -2.09
C LYS A 57 2.66 -14.56 -2.23
N LEU A 58 1.93 -14.32 -3.32
CA LEU A 58 0.71 -15.08 -3.63
C LEU A 58 1.09 -16.28 -4.50
N MET A 59 0.65 -17.46 -4.11
CA MET A 59 0.81 -18.69 -4.90
C MET A 59 -0.52 -19.04 -5.56
N LEU A 60 -0.52 -19.13 -6.89
CA LEU A 60 -1.69 -19.52 -7.69
C LEU A 60 -1.27 -20.63 -8.65
N ALA A 61 -1.96 -21.78 -8.57
CA ALA A 61 -1.78 -22.92 -9.47
C ALA A 61 -0.31 -23.37 -9.67
N GLY A 62 0.52 -23.31 -8.62
CA GLY A 62 1.92 -23.73 -8.68
C GLY A 62 2.91 -22.61 -9.07
N SER A 63 2.43 -21.42 -9.42
CA SER A 63 3.26 -20.25 -9.76
C SER A 63 3.21 -19.21 -8.65
N PHE A 64 4.34 -18.54 -8.41
CA PHE A 64 4.40 -17.36 -7.55
C PHE A 64 4.18 -16.12 -8.40
N ILE A 65 3.22 -15.28 -8.00
CA ILE A 65 2.94 -14.02 -8.67
C ILE A 65 3.54 -12.88 -7.85
N ASP A 66 4.15 -11.91 -8.53
CA ASP A 66 4.50 -10.65 -7.90
C ASP A 66 3.22 -9.87 -7.57
N LEU A 67 3.01 -9.66 -6.27
CA LEU A 67 1.83 -8.98 -5.77
C LEU A 67 1.79 -7.52 -6.22
N GLY A 68 2.93 -6.88 -6.51
CA GLY A 68 2.97 -5.46 -6.91
C GLY A 68 2.04 -5.15 -8.10
N ASP A 69 2.18 -5.93 -9.17
CA ASP A 69 1.39 -5.75 -10.40
C ASP A 69 -0.10 -6.06 -10.19
N LEU A 70 -0.41 -7.10 -9.43
CA LEU A 70 -1.80 -7.47 -9.15
C LEU A 70 -2.51 -6.41 -8.30
N LEU A 71 -1.80 -5.88 -7.30
CA LEU A 71 -2.32 -4.90 -6.36
C LEU A 71 -2.45 -3.50 -6.96
N SER A 72 -1.66 -3.15 -7.99
CA SER A 72 -1.73 -1.84 -8.64
C SER A 72 -3.10 -1.57 -9.30
N ASN A 73 -3.83 -2.64 -9.64
CA ASN A 73 -5.19 -2.57 -10.19
C ASN A 73 -6.29 -2.54 -9.11
N LEU A 74 -5.94 -2.63 -7.83
CA LEU A 74 -6.90 -2.65 -6.73
C LEU A 74 -7.17 -1.27 -6.14
N LEU A 75 -8.36 -1.14 -5.55
CA LEU A 75 -8.78 0.02 -4.78
C LEU A 75 -8.72 -0.30 -3.28
N PHE A 76 -8.01 0.51 -2.52
CA PHE A 76 -7.81 0.32 -1.09
C PHE A 76 -8.72 1.27 -0.29
N PRO A 77 -9.57 0.80 0.63
CA PRO A 77 -10.42 1.68 1.43
C PRO A 77 -9.57 2.65 2.28
N CYS A 78 -9.87 3.96 2.30
CA CYS A 78 -9.10 4.94 3.08
C CYS A 78 -8.95 4.54 4.56
N LYS A 79 -9.96 3.88 5.12
CA LYS A 79 -9.99 3.40 6.50
C LYS A 79 -8.91 2.38 6.86
N ILE A 80 -8.27 1.72 5.88
CA ILE A 80 -7.21 0.75 6.18
C ILE A 80 -5.85 1.41 6.39
N PHE A 81 -5.69 2.69 6.03
CA PHE A 81 -4.44 3.42 6.16
C PHE A 81 -4.33 4.03 7.55
N ASP A 82 -3.34 3.58 8.33
CA ASP A 82 -3.09 4.13 9.66
C ASP A 82 -2.20 5.36 9.59
N LYS A 83 -1.08 5.22 8.86
CA LYS A 83 -0.02 6.23 8.70
C LYS A 83 0.57 6.14 7.30
N CYS A 84 0.95 7.29 6.76
CA CYS A 84 1.68 7.39 5.50
C CYS A 84 2.82 8.37 5.70
N LYS A 85 3.99 8.06 5.11
CA LYS A 85 5.10 8.99 4.97
C LYS A 85 5.54 9.04 3.51
N VAL A 86 6.03 10.19 3.06
CA VAL A 86 6.66 10.29 1.74
C VAL A 86 7.96 9.50 1.81
N ALA A 87 8.17 8.60 0.86
CA ALA A 87 9.39 7.79 0.83
C ALA A 87 10.53 8.64 0.25
N GLY A 88 11.59 8.85 1.04
CA GLY A 88 12.76 9.65 0.66
C GLY A 88 12.86 11.02 1.36
N GLU A 89 11.89 11.38 2.21
CA GLU A 89 11.97 12.50 3.16
C GLU A 89 12.34 12.05 4.58
#